data_AF-A0A366SID4-F1
#
_entry.id   AF-A0A366SID4-F1
#
_cell.length_a   1.000
_cell.length_b   1.000
_cell.length_c   1.000
_cell.angle_alpha   90.00
_cell.angle_beta   90.00
_cell.angle_gamma   90.00
#
_symmetry.space_group_name_H-M   'P 1'
#
loop_
_entity.id
_entity.type
_entity.pdbx_description
1 polymer ?
#
loop_
_entity_poly.entity_id
_entity_poly.type
_entity_poly.pdbx_seq_one_letter_code
_entity_poly.pdbx_strand_id
1 'polypeptide(L)' 'MKNTRYITNVLIKVFLVFIMAVVLFFIGLMIGYGIIGDGHPLEVLNPSIWHHIFDFIK' A
#
# COMPACT_ATOMS: atom_id res chain seq x y z
N MET A 1 -34.77 -3.44 -12.49
CA MET A 1 -33.62 -3.66 -11.58
C MET A 1 -32.28 -3.78 -12.33
N LYS A 2 -32.02 -2.98 -13.38
CA LYS A 2 -30.76 -3.03 -14.18
C LYS A 2 -29.62 -2.20 -13.56
N ASN A 3 -29.96 -1.17 -12.79
CA ASN A 3 -29.01 -0.19 -12.26
C ASN A 3 -28.07 -0.76 -11.19
N THR A 4 -28.55 -1.67 -10.34
CA THR A 4 -27.74 -2.29 -9.27
C THR A 4 -26.55 -3.06 -9.84
N ARG A 5 -26.74 -3.78 -10.96
CA ARG A 5 -25.67 -4.54 -11.61
C ARG A 5 -24.56 -3.63 -12.18
N TYR A 6 -24.91 -2.43 -12.63
CA TYR A 6 -23.94 -1.44 -13.10
C TYR A 6 -23.12 -0.86 -11.94
N ILE A 7 -23.79 -0.45 -10.85
CA ILE A 7 -23.14 0.11 -9.67
C ILE A 7 -22.16 -0.90 -9.05
N THR A 8 -22.59 -2.16 -8.86
CA THR A 8 -21.70 -3.22 -8.34
C THR A 8 -20.47 -3.43 -9.22
N ASN A 9 -20.66 -3.44 -10.55
CA ASN A 9 -19.55 -3.66 -11.48
C ASN A 9 -18.54 -2.49 -11.48
N VAL A 10 -19.02 -1.25 -11.31
CA VAL A 10 -18.15 -0.08 -11.15
C VAL A 10 -17.42 -0.13 -9.81
N LEU A 11 -18.11 -0.47 -8.71
CA LEU A 11 -17.48 -0.61 -7.39
C LEU A 11 -16.37 -1.65 -7.38
N ILE A 12 -16.56 -2.80 -8.03
CA ILE A 12 -15.51 -3.83 -8.16
C ILE A 12 -14.31 -3.28 -8.93
N LYS A 13 -14.51 -2.55 -10.02
CA LYS A 13 -13.40 -1.94 -10.79
C LYS A 13 -12.65 -0.92 -9.95
N VAL A 14 -13.36 -0.03 -9.24
CA VAL A 14 -12.74 0.96 -8.34
C VAL A 14 -11.95 0.27 -7.23
N PHE A 15 -12.51 -0.78 -6.63
CA PHE A 15 -11.85 -1.56 -5.60
C PHE A 15 -10.58 -2.26 -6.12
N LEU A 16 -10.63 -2.80 -7.35
CA LEU A 16 -9.47 -3.42 -7.99
C LEU A 16 -8.35 -2.40 -8.24
N VAL A 17 -8.69 -1.23 -8.77
CA VAL A 17 -7.72 -0.12 -8.96
C VAL A 17 -7.13 0.32 -7.62
N PHE A 18 -7.96 0.40 -6.57
CA PHE A 18 -7.52 0.74 -5.23
C PHE A 18 -6.51 -0.28 -4.68
N ILE A 19 -6.80 -1.58 -4.80
CA ILE A 19 -5.84 -2.63 -4.40
C ILE A 19 -4.53 -2.49 -5.18
N MET A 20 -4.61 -2.26 -6.49
CA MET A 20 -3.42 -2.08 -7.33
C MET A 20 -2.57 -0.88 -6.87
N ALA A 21 -3.22 0.23 -6.50
CA ALA A 21 -2.56 1.41 -5.96
C ALA A 21 -1.87 1.11 -4.61
N VAL A 22 -2.53 0.37 -3.72
CA VAL A 22 -1.94 -0.06 -2.43
C VAL A 22 -0.72 -0.95 -2.65
N VAL A 23 -0.79 -1.90 -3.59
CA VAL A 23 0.34 -2.77 -3.93
C VAL A 23 1.52 -1.94 -4.49
N LEU A 24 1.26 -1.03 -5.42
CA LEU A 24 2.29 -0.13 -5.96
C LEU A 24 2.91 0.76 -4.88
N PHE A 25 2.11 1.23 -3.91
CA PHE A 25 2.60 1.99 -2.77
C PHE A 25 3.58 1.17 -1.93
N PHE A 26 3.22 -0.06 -1.55
CA PHE A 26 4.12 -0.94 -0.81
C PHE A 26 5.38 -1.27 -1.60
N ILE A 27 5.28 -1.56 -2.90
CA ILE A 27 6.45 -1.76 -3.76
C ILE A 27 7.36 -0.52 -3.74
N GLY A 28 6.79 0.68 -3.84
CA GLY A 28 7.54 1.93 -3.72
C GLY A 28 8.26 2.08 -2.38
N LEU A 29 7.60 1.72 -1.27
CA LEU A 29 8.21 1.69 0.06
C LEU A 29 9.34 0.66 0.15
N MET A 30 9.14 -0.55 -0.38
CA MET A 30 10.16 -1.60 -0.40
C MET A 30 11.40 -1.16 -1.17
N ILE A 31 11.22 -0.50 -2.32
CA ILE A 31 12.31 0.08 -3.12
C ILE A 31 12.98 1.23 -2.35
N GLY A 32 12.21 2.17 -1.79
CA GLY A 32 12.76 3.31 -1.07
C GLY A 32 13.54 2.90 0.18
N TYR A 33 12.94 2.09 1.05
CA TYR A 33 13.59 1.60 2.26
C TYR A 33 14.74 0.63 1.95
N GLY A 34 14.57 -0.24 0.97
CA GLY A 34 15.53 -1.30 0.71
C GLY A 34 16.69 -0.93 -0.23
N ILE A 35 16.42 -0.18 -1.29
CA ILE A 35 17.44 0.19 -2.29
C ILE A 35 18.11 1.52 -1.92
N ILE A 36 17.35 2.47 -1.37
CA ILE A 36 17.90 3.79 -0.98
C ILE A 36 18.34 3.80 0.49
N GLY A 37 17.65 3.05 1.36
CA GLY A 37 17.86 3.09 2.82
C GLY A 37 18.74 1.99 3.42
N ASP A 38 19.41 1.16 2.62
CA ASP A 38 20.22 0.00 3.06
C ASP A 38 19.48 -1.03 3.96
N GLY A 39 18.16 -0.88 4.15
CA GLY A 39 17.34 -1.79 4.95
C GLY A 39 16.87 -3.01 4.17
N HIS A 40 16.29 -4.02 4.83
CA HIS A 40 15.68 -5.12 4.08
C HIS A 40 14.32 -4.67 3.52
N PRO A 41 14.05 -4.86 2.20
CA PRO A 41 12.78 -4.45 1.60
C PRO A 41 11.53 -5.06 2.26
N LEU A 42 11.65 -6.19 2.96
CA LEU A 42 10.51 -6.81 3.65
C LEU A 42 10.21 -6.19 5.02
N GLU A 43 11.12 -5.40 5.58
CA GLU A 43 10.95 -4.78 6.89
C GLU A 43 9.94 -3.62 6.87
N VAL A 44 9.61 -3.04 5.72
CA VAL A 44 8.51 -2.05 5.62
C VAL A 44 7.14 -2.63 5.99
N LEU A 45 6.99 -3.96 5.98
CA LEU A 45 5.80 -4.64 6.47
C LEU A 45 5.87 -4.91 7.99
N ASN A 46 7.02 -4.71 8.63
CA ASN A 46 7.20 -4.92 10.05
C ASN A 46 6.71 -3.67 10.83
N PRO A 47 5.75 -3.81 11.75
CA PRO A 47 5.27 -2.71 12.58
C PRO A 47 6.38 -2.00 13.39
N SER A 48 7.46 -2.71 13.73
CA SER A 48 8.58 -2.14 14.50
C SER A 48 9.28 -0.98 13.78
N ILE A 49 9.39 -1.03 12.44
CA ILE A 49 9.99 0.06 11.66
C ILE A 49 9.11 1.31 11.72
N TRP A 50 7.80 1.14 11.64
CA TRP A 50 6.86 2.23 11.76
C TRP A 50 6.92 2.88 13.14
N HIS A 51 7.05 2.08 14.21
CA HIS A 51 7.31 2.61 15.54
C HIS A 51 8.59 3.46 15.58
N HIS A 52 9.71 2.97 15.03
CA HIS A 52 10.94 3.76 14.94
C HIS A 52 10.78 5.05 14.12
N ILE A 53 10.03 5.02 13.01
CA ILE A 53 9.75 6.23 12.21
C ILE A 53 8.91 7.22 13.01
N PHE A 54 7.86 6.76 13.69
CA PHE A 54 7.01 7.64 14.51
C PHE A 54 7.76 8.21 15.71
N ASP A 55 8.65 7.42 16.33
CA ASP A 55 9.53 7.87 17.40
C ASP A 55 10.55 8.90 16.89
N PHE A 56 11.02 8.77 15.65
CA PHE A 56 11.92 9.75 15.03
C PHE A 56 11.24 11.09 14.71
N ILE A 57 9.95 11.05 14.31
CA ILE A 57 9.17 12.25 13.99
C ILE A 57 8.78 13.04 15.24
N LYS A 58 8.65 12.34 16.39
CA LYS A 58 8.29 12.95 17.67
C LYS A 58 9.39 13.84 18.22
#